data_AF-A0A9P0CDC2-F1
#
_entry.id   AF-A0A9P0CDC2-F1
#
_cell.length_a   1.000
_cell.length_b   1.000
_cell.length_c   1.000
_cell.angle_alpha   90.00
_cell.angle_beta   90.00
_cell.angle_gamma   90.00
#
_symmetry.space_group_name_H-M   'P 1'
#
loop_
_entity.id
_entity.type
_entity.pdbx_description
1 polymer ?
#
loop_
_entity_poly.entity_id
_entity_poly.type
_entity_poly.pdbx_seq_one_letter_code
_entity_poly.pdbx_strand_id
1 'polypeptide(L)'
;MTTTEIDLLLHEIKKELDDSDKLLQSVPIEDPEIPEDTSLIQNRCDFICNDLKQLKSNIDDRLILINKNDFIMNLLNYKLYEIEFNFSKKIKQLRDVKKQLENSDINPSNESKIAMKFIDNEKKITDCEMMHEEHHLSVRQQMLEAQNAYEKSVNVLDECVEVMKKNFSTLMSLIAAHNHQTGGHSNLENVLEIEQLREAVETCNQLSASGWREAPQNIADFAAAHRVMFTDNGLMLTENGREITYKEALEMKLLDNVRLVDLFRSDADVPGQGDKISVRASKESSHPLVEKMISEDVCYLKECLGVPLTLALAEITAVQPRDPVHYLGHWLFKYRYNEEMTEKQSIEINELTQERNRIAQEKWRKFLEEEARAAVIEMIVKAEEEAIREELRRMELELAEAEEEYDEGLEQPANTINLNLDF
;
A
#
# COMPACT_ATOMS: atom_id res chain seq x y z
N MET A 1 -19.82 -2.68 0.15
CA MET A 1 -19.71 -1.27 -0.29
C MET A 1 -19.84 -1.15 -1.79
N THR A 2 -20.43 -0.06 -2.28
CA THR A 2 -20.39 0.33 -3.69
C THR A 2 -19.05 0.97 -4.03
N THR A 3 -18.61 0.93 -5.29
CA THR A 3 -17.38 1.59 -5.75
C THR A 3 -17.32 3.06 -5.32
N THR A 4 -18.49 3.71 -5.28
CA THR A 4 -18.69 5.10 -4.84
C THR A 4 -18.30 5.36 -3.38
N GLU A 5 -18.49 4.40 -2.47
CA GLU A 5 -18.14 4.57 -1.05
C GLU A 5 -16.62 4.47 -0.84
N ILE A 6 -15.91 3.65 -1.62
CA ILE A 6 -14.45 3.57 -1.60
C ILE A 6 -13.85 4.84 -2.23
N ASP A 7 -14.42 5.32 -3.33
CA ASP A 7 -13.99 6.57 -3.98
C ASP A 7 -14.16 7.79 -3.06
N LEU A 8 -15.24 7.82 -2.27
CA LEU A 8 -15.45 8.86 -1.26
C LEU A 8 -14.38 8.82 -0.16
N LEU A 9 -14.03 7.63 0.34
CA LEU A 9 -12.97 7.47 1.34
C LEU A 9 -11.59 7.84 0.78
N LEU A 10 -11.27 7.44 -0.45
CA LEU A 10 -10.04 7.84 -1.14
C LEU A 10 -9.99 9.35 -1.36
N HIS A 11 -11.12 9.98 -1.67
CA HIS A 11 -11.20 11.43 -1.82
C HIS A 11 -11.04 12.17 -0.49
N GLU A 12 -11.63 11.65 0.58
CA GLU A 12 -11.48 12.16 1.95
C GLU A 12 -10.03 12.09 2.41
N ILE A 13 -9.34 10.96 2.19
CA ILE A 13 -7.91 10.83 2.50
C ILE A 13 -7.06 11.77 1.67
N LYS A 14 -7.32 11.90 0.35
CA LYS A 14 -6.58 12.85 -0.49
C LYS A 14 -6.74 14.28 0.01
N LYS A 15 -7.95 14.66 0.42
CA LYS A 15 -8.23 15.99 0.97
C LYS A 15 -7.54 16.19 2.32
N GLU A 16 -7.63 15.22 3.23
CA GLU A 16 -6.95 15.27 4.52
C GLU A 16 -5.43 15.33 4.33
N LEU A 17 -4.88 14.61 3.35
CA LEU A 17 -3.45 14.65 3.00
C LEU A 17 -3.03 16.04 2.47
N ASP A 18 -3.80 16.61 1.54
CA ASP A 18 -3.53 17.95 0.97
C ASP A 18 -3.66 19.07 2.03
N ASP A 19 -4.54 18.91 3.01
CA ASP A 19 -4.68 19.85 4.13
C ASP A 19 -3.57 19.66 5.18
N SER A 20 -3.09 18.42 5.38
CA SER A 20 -1.98 18.09 6.27
C SER A 20 -0.63 18.59 5.73
N ASP A 21 -0.43 18.55 4.40
CA ASP A 21 0.83 18.99 3.77
C ASP A 21 1.04 20.52 3.89
N LYS A 22 -0.04 21.29 4.06
CA LYS A 22 0.04 22.73 4.34
C LYS A 22 0.56 23.05 5.74
N LEU A 23 0.51 22.09 6.68
CA LEU A 23 0.92 22.28 8.08
C LEU A 23 2.41 22.04 8.34
N LEU A 24 3.18 21.56 7.34
CA LEU A 24 4.61 21.24 7.45
C LEU A 24 5.57 22.44 7.36
N GLN A 25 5.13 23.64 7.70
CA GLN A 25 6.02 24.82 7.71
C GLN A 25 6.88 24.95 8.98
N SER A 26 7.25 23.84 9.64
CA SER A 26 8.23 23.90 10.73
C SER A 26 9.64 23.88 10.13
N VAL A 27 10.24 25.06 9.98
CA VAL A 27 11.62 25.18 9.53
C VAL A 27 12.53 24.59 10.61
N PRO A 28 13.46 23.67 10.27
CA PRO A 28 14.46 23.19 11.21
C PRO A 28 15.20 24.39 11.78
N ILE A 29 15.34 24.47 13.11
CA ILE A 29 16.14 25.55 13.71
C ILE A 29 17.59 25.36 13.24
N GLU A 30 18.03 26.22 12.33
CA GLU A 30 19.42 26.28 11.88
C GLU A 30 20.31 26.84 13.00
N ASP A 31 21.53 26.31 13.04
CA ASP A 31 22.53 26.36 14.10
C ASP A 31 22.32 27.40 15.22
N PRO A 32 22.18 26.96 16.49
CA PRO A 32 22.13 27.88 17.59
C PRO A 32 23.55 28.33 17.93
N GLU A 33 23.90 29.57 17.57
CA GLU A 33 24.79 30.33 18.46
C GLU A 33 24.17 30.25 19.87
N ILE A 34 24.87 29.59 20.79
CA ILE A 34 24.40 29.37 22.15
C ILE A 34 24.38 30.73 22.84
N PRO A 35 23.21 31.25 23.24
CA PRO A 35 23.16 32.54 23.92
C PRO A 35 23.92 32.50 25.24
N GLU A 36 24.68 33.55 25.55
CA GLU A 36 25.32 33.69 26.87
C GLU A 36 24.29 34.02 27.97
N ASP A 37 23.10 34.49 27.60
CA ASP A 37 22.03 34.87 28.53
C ASP A 37 21.14 33.66 28.89
N THR A 38 21.17 33.28 30.16
CA THR A 38 20.34 32.22 30.75
C THR A 38 18.83 32.38 30.49
N SER A 39 18.32 33.61 30.39
CA SER A 39 16.90 33.88 30.10
C SER A 39 16.54 33.62 28.63
N LEU A 40 17.49 33.86 27.72
CA LEU A 40 17.32 33.58 26.29
C LEU A 40 17.39 32.07 26.02
N ILE A 41 18.21 31.34 26.78
CA ILE A 41 18.23 29.87 26.74
C ILE A 41 16.88 29.29 27.20
N GLN A 42 16.30 29.77 28.30
CA GLN A 42 14.99 29.32 28.78
C GLN A 42 13.89 29.51 27.72
N ASN A 43 13.76 30.71 27.16
CA ASN A 43 12.74 31.01 26.15
C ASN A 43 12.90 30.14 24.90
N ARG A 44 14.13 29.80 24.53
CA ARG A 44 14.44 28.94 23.39
C ARG A 44 14.10 27.47 23.68
N CYS A 45 14.35 27.00 24.90
CA CYS A 45 13.91 25.68 25.35
C CYS A 45 12.38 25.55 25.33
N ASP A 46 11.66 26.55 25.86
CA ASP A 46 10.18 26.54 25.88
C ASP A 46 9.59 26.52 24.47
N PHE A 47 10.18 27.28 23.54
CA PHE A 47 9.82 27.28 22.13
C PHE A 47 10.01 25.89 21.49
N ILE A 48 11.19 25.29 21.67
CA ILE A 48 11.49 23.95 21.12
C ILE A 48 10.58 22.87 21.74
N CYS A 49 10.29 22.95 23.03
CA CYS A 49 9.35 22.03 23.69
C CYS A 49 7.94 22.14 23.10
N ASN A 50 7.47 23.35 22.80
CA ASN A 50 6.17 23.55 22.16
C ASN A 50 6.16 23.02 20.72
N ASP A 51 7.21 23.29 19.95
CA ASP A 51 7.36 22.77 18.58
C ASP A 51 7.39 21.24 18.55
N LEU A 52 8.11 20.60 19.48
CA LEU A 52 8.14 19.14 19.60
C LEU A 52 6.77 18.55 19.97
N LYS A 53 5.99 19.21 20.83
CA LYS A 53 4.62 18.79 21.17
C LYS A 53 3.69 18.91 19.96
N GLN A 54 3.80 20.00 19.20
CA GLN A 54 3.02 20.19 17.97
C GLN A 54 3.41 19.15 16.91
N LEU A 55 4.70 18.89 16.75
CA LEU A 55 5.19 17.89 15.81
C LEU A 55 4.74 16.47 16.17
N LYS A 56 4.70 16.14 17.47
CA LYS A 56 4.12 14.89 17.95
C LYS A 56 2.64 14.77 17.59
N SER A 57 1.84 15.80 17.85
CA SER A 57 0.41 15.82 17.48
C SER A 57 0.21 15.61 15.97
N ASN A 58 1.06 16.24 15.13
CA ASN A 58 1.01 16.05 13.69
C ASN A 58 1.36 14.62 13.25
N ILE A 59 2.31 13.97 13.95
CA ILE A 59 2.65 12.56 13.73
C ILE A 59 1.45 11.67 14.10
N ASP A 60 0.82 11.90 15.24
CA ASP A 60 -0.36 11.15 15.71
C ASP A 60 -1.53 11.27 14.72
N ASP A 61 -1.82 12.48 14.22
CA ASP A 61 -2.87 12.71 13.22
C ASP A 61 -2.59 11.98 11.89
N ARG A 62 -1.31 11.91 11.49
CA ARG A 62 -0.90 11.20 10.26
C ARG A 62 -0.84 9.69 10.42
N LEU A 63 -0.57 9.17 11.62
CA LEU A 63 -0.72 7.75 11.92
C LEU A 63 -2.17 7.28 11.70
N ILE A 64 -3.16 8.12 12.03
CA ILE A 64 -4.57 7.84 11.73
C ILE A 64 -4.78 7.68 10.21
N LEU A 65 -4.17 8.54 9.39
CA LEU A 65 -4.26 8.43 7.91
C LEU A 65 -3.63 7.14 7.38
N ILE A 66 -2.49 6.72 7.93
CA ILE A 66 -1.84 5.46 7.58
C ILE A 66 -2.73 4.27 7.92
N ASN A 67 -3.31 4.26 9.12
CA ASN A 67 -4.25 3.23 9.54
C ASN A 67 -5.51 3.19 8.64
N LYS A 68 -6.05 4.36 8.25
CA LYS A 68 -7.14 4.45 7.27
C LYS A 68 -6.75 3.85 5.91
N ASN A 69 -5.55 4.13 5.41
CA ASN A 69 -5.05 3.58 4.15
C ASN A 69 -4.87 2.06 4.20
N ASP A 70 -4.34 1.52 5.30
CA ASP A 70 -4.22 0.07 5.51
C ASP A 70 -5.59 -0.63 5.50
N PHE A 71 -6.59 -0.01 6.13
CA PHE A 71 -7.97 -0.51 6.08
C PHE A 71 -8.54 -0.49 4.65
N ILE A 72 -8.34 0.59 3.89
CA ILE A 72 -8.78 0.67 2.48
C ILE A 72 -8.10 -0.40 1.63
N MET A 73 -6.80 -0.63 1.82
CA MET A 73 -6.08 -1.68 1.09
C MET A 73 -6.66 -3.07 1.37
N ASN A 74 -6.98 -3.38 2.63
CA ASN A 74 -7.64 -4.63 2.99
C ASN A 74 -9.03 -4.76 2.34
N LEU A 75 -9.80 -3.67 2.30
CA LEU A 75 -11.11 -3.66 1.65
C LEU A 75 -11.01 -3.84 0.12
N LEU A 76 -10.02 -3.21 -0.52
CA LEU A 76 -9.78 -3.35 -1.96
C LEU A 76 -9.32 -4.77 -2.32
N ASN A 77 -8.46 -5.38 -1.50
CA ASN A 77 -8.07 -6.79 -1.64
C ASN A 77 -9.29 -7.71 -1.57
N TYR A 78 -10.19 -7.47 -0.62
CA TYR A 78 -11.44 -8.23 -0.52
C TYR A 78 -12.32 -8.06 -1.78
N LYS A 79 -12.45 -6.83 -2.28
CA LYS A 79 -13.23 -6.55 -3.49
C LYS A 79 -12.64 -7.25 -4.72
N LEU A 80 -11.31 -7.30 -4.81
CA LEU A 80 -10.60 -8.03 -5.87
C LEU A 80 -10.95 -9.52 -5.82
N TYR A 81 -10.89 -10.12 -4.63
CA TYR A 81 -11.30 -11.50 -4.40
C TYR A 81 -12.77 -11.75 -4.78
N GLU A 82 -13.69 -10.86 -4.40
CA GLU A 82 -15.11 -10.98 -4.75
C GLU A 82 -15.32 -10.95 -6.28
N ILE A 83 -14.60 -10.09 -7.00
CA ILE A 83 -14.65 -10.01 -8.46
C ILE A 83 -14.15 -11.32 -9.09
N GLU A 84 -13.02 -11.86 -8.62
CA GLU A 84 -12.45 -13.13 -9.10
C GLU A 84 -13.35 -14.34 -8.81
N PHE A 85 -13.92 -14.40 -7.61
CA PHE A 85 -14.84 -15.45 -7.20
C PHE A 85 -16.12 -15.44 -8.05
N ASN A 86 -16.74 -14.28 -8.22
CA ASN A 86 -17.95 -14.12 -9.01
C ASN A 86 -17.70 -14.45 -10.49
N PHE A 87 -16.57 -14.01 -11.05
CA PHE A 87 -16.16 -14.36 -12.40
C PHE A 87 -15.99 -15.88 -12.54
N SER A 88 -15.22 -16.51 -11.64
CA SER A 88 -14.98 -17.96 -11.64
C SER A 88 -16.28 -18.77 -11.57
N LYS A 89 -17.22 -18.34 -10.72
CA LYS A 89 -18.54 -18.96 -10.62
C LYS A 89 -19.35 -18.80 -11.90
N LYS A 90 -19.37 -17.58 -12.48
CA LYS A 90 -20.15 -17.27 -13.68
C LYS A 90 -19.60 -17.96 -14.93
N ILE A 91 -18.28 -17.95 -15.12
CA ILE A 91 -17.62 -18.59 -16.25
C ILE A 91 -17.79 -20.11 -16.20
N LYS A 92 -17.75 -20.72 -15.01
CA LYS A 92 -18.03 -22.15 -14.83
C LYS A 92 -19.45 -22.49 -15.28
N GLN A 93 -20.45 -21.72 -14.86
CA GLN A 93 -21.84 -21.92 -15.29
C GLN A 93 -22.00 -21.81 -16.81
N LEU A 94 -21.39 -20.80 -17.44
CA LEU A 94 -21.47 -20.61 -18.89
C LEU A 94 -20.75 -21.73 -19.66
N ARG A 95 -19.62 -22.24 -19.15
CA ARG A 95 -18.93 -23.40 -19.71
C ARG A 95 -19.73 -24.69 -19.54
N ASP A 96 -20.44 -24.87 -18.43
CA ASP A 96 -21.31 -26.03 -18.22
C ASP A 96 -22.50 -26.00 -19.19
N VAL A 97 -23.09 -24.83 -19.43
CA VAL A 97 -24.13 -24.64 -20.47
C VAL A 97 -23.58 -24.96 -21.86
N LYS A 98 -22.36 -24.53 -22.18
CA LYS A 98 -21.69 -24.86 -23.45
C LYS A 98 -21.56 -26.37 -23.64
N LYS A 99 -21.05 -27.08 -22.62
CA LYS A 99 -20.94 -28.56 -22.64
C LYS A 99 -22.30 -29.24 -22.81
N GLN A 100 -23.36 -28.72 -22.18
CA GLN A 100 -24.71 -29.26 -22.35
C GLN A 100 -25.21 -29.08 -23.79
N LEU A 101 -24.92 -27.95 -24.42
CA LEU A 101 -25.26 -27.70 -25.83
C LEU A 101 -24.45 -28.60 -26.78
N GLU A 102 -23.17 -28.84 -26.50
CA GLU A 102 -22.31 -29.76 -27.27
C GLU A 102 -22.78 -31.21 -27.21
N ASN A 103 -23.32 -31.64 -26.06
CA ASN A 103 -23.85 -32.99 -25.86
C ASN A 103 -25.32 -33.16 -26.30
N SER A 104 -25.95 -32.13 -26.86
CA SER A 104 -27.36 -32.18 -27.30
C SER A 104 -27.49 -32.86 -28.66
N ASP A 105 -28.44 -33.77 -28.81
CA ASP A 105 -28.72 -34.42 -30.10
C ASP A 105 -29.19 -33.40 -31.16
N ILE A 106 -28.39 -33.23 -32.22
CA ILE A 106 -28.67 -32.32 -33.32
C ILE A 106 -29.59 -33.04 -34.33
N ASN A 107 -30.76 -32.45 -34.57
CA ASN A 107 -31.67 -32.84 -35.63
C ASN A 107 -32.04 -31.61 -36.49
N PRO A 108 -32.51 -31.81 -37.74
CA PRO A 108 -32.76 -30.69 -38.66
C PRO A 108 -33.80 -29.66 -38.16
N SER A 109 -34.63 -30.04 -37.17
CA SER A 109 -35.65 -29.17 -36.58
C SER A 109 -35.14 -28.34 -35.38
N ASN A 110 -34.02 -28.71 -34.77
CA ASN A 110 -33.47 -28.06 -33.57
C ASN A 110 -32.09 -27.42 -33.81
N GLU A 111 -31.41 -27.76 -34.91
CA GLU A 111 -30.06 -27.32 -35.26
C GLU A 111 -29.90 -25.79 -35.21
N SER A 112 -30.81 -25.06 -35.88
CA SER A 112 -30.80 -23.59 -35.86
C SER A 112 -31.00 -22.99 -34.46
N LYS A 113 -31.80 -23.65 -33.60
CA LYS A 113 -32.02 -23.20 -32.21
C LYS A 113 -30.81 -23.48 -31.32
N ILE A 114 -30.13 -24.62 -31.52
CA ILE A 114 -28.92 -24.98 -30.78
C ILE A 114 -27.77 -24.04 -31.17
N ALA A 115 -27.60 -23.77 -32.47
CA ALA A 115 -26.61 -22.83 -32.98
C ALA A 115 -26.79 -21.41 -32.41
N MET A 116 -28.03 -20.90 -32.39
CA MET A 116 -28.33 -19.59 -31.77
C MET A 116 -27.99 -19.57 -30.27
N LYS A 117 -28.34 -20.61 -29.51
CA LYS A 117 -27.98 -20.70 -28.09
C LYS A 117 -26.48 -20.76 -27.85
N PHE A 118 -25.73 -21.39 -28.76
CA PHE A 118 -24.28 -21.44 -28.70
C PHE A 118 -23.67 -20.06 -28.90
N ILE A 119 -24.11 -19.34 -29.93
CA ILE A 119 -23.69 -17.95 -30.21
C ILE A 119 -24.04 -17.03 -29.03
N ASP A 120 -25.25 -17.13 -28.49
CA ASP A 120 -25.66 -16.34 -27.32
C ASP A 120 -24.81 -16.66 -26.08
N ASN A 121 -24.42 -17.91 -25.89
CA ASN A 121 -23.60 -18.33 -24.76
C ASN A 121 -22.14 -17.87 -24.91
N GLU A 122 -21.57 -17.97 -26.11
CA GLU A 122 -20.25 -17.41 -26.43
C GLU A 122 -20.22 -15.89 -26.21
N LYS A 123 -21.25 -15.17 -26.69
CA LYS A 123 -21.38 -13.74 -26.42
C LYS A 123 -21.40 -13.44 -24.92
N LYS A 124 -22.19 -14.19 -24.13
CA LYS A 124 -22.23 -14.03 -22.66
C LYS A 124 -20.90 -14.34 -21.99
N ILE A 125 -20.09 -15.25 -22.53
CA ILE A 125 -18.75 -15.54 -22.04
C ILE A 125 -17.86 -14.32 -22.29
N THR A 126 -17.81 -13.81 -23.51
CA THR A 126 -17.01 -12.63 -23.87
C THR A 126 -17.43 -11.40 -23.06
N ASP A 127 -18.73 -11.13 -22.94
CA ASP A 127 -19.25 -10.01 -22.14
C ASP A 127 -18.85 -10.16 -20.66
N CYS A 128 -18.87 -11.39 -20.11
CA CYS A 128 -18.46 -11.67 -18.75
C CYS A 128 -16.94 -11.48 -18.53
N GLU A 129 -16.12 -11.86 -19.51
CA GLU A 129 -14.66 -11.67 -19.48
C GLU A 129 -14.30 -10.18 -19.55
N MET A 130 -14.95 -9.42 -20.45
CA MET A 130 -14.76 -7.96 -20.55
C MET A 130 -15.15 -7.24 -19.27
N MET A 131 -16.32 -7.55 -18.70
CA MET A 131 -16.75 -6.93 -17.43
C MET A 131 -15.82 -7.28 -16.26
N HIS A 132 -15.29 -8.51 -16.22
CA HIS A 132 -14.34 -8.91 -15.19
C HIS A 132 -13.04 -8.10 -15.30
N GLU A 133 -12.48 -7.99 -16.50
CA GLU A 133 -11.27 -7.21 -16.75
C GLU A 133 -11.46 -5.74 -16.37
N GLU A 134 -12.59 -5.13 -16.77
CA GLU A 134 -12.91 -3.73 -16.44
C GLU A 134 -12.97 -3.50 -14.92
N HIS A 135 -13.74 -4.32 -14.20
CA HIS A 135 -13.86 -4.20 -12.74
C HIS A 135 -12.52 -4.48 -12.03
N HIS A 136 -11.78 -5.47 -12.49
CA HIS A 136 -10.50 -5.85 -11.90
C HIS A 136 -9.43 -4.75 -12.12
N LEU A 137 -9.37 -4.16 -13.31
CA LEU A 137 -8.53 -2.99 -13.59
C LEU A 137 -8.93 -1.78 -12.75
N SER A 138 -10.23 -1.51 -12.62
CA SER A 138 -10.73 -0.42 -11.77
C SER A 138 -10.31 -0.57 -10.31
N VAL A 139 -10.44 -1.76 -9.72
CA VAL A 139 -10.01 -2.01 -8.33
C VAL A 139 -8.50 -1.92 -8.19
N ARG A 140 -7.72 -2.46 -9.15
CA ARG A 140 -6.25 -2.29 -9.14
C ARG A 140 -5.81 -0.84 -9.22
N GLN A 141 -6.51 -0.03 -10.00
CA GLN A 141 -6.24 1.40 -10.08
C GLN A 141 -6.50 2.08 -8.72
N GLN A 142 -7.60 1.75 -8.05
CA GLN A 142 -7.88 2.23 -6.69
C GLN A 142 -6.82 1.79 -5.67
N MET A 143 -6.30 0.56 -5.78
CA MET A 143 -5.21 0.06 -4.94
C MET A 143 -3.93 0.85 -5.15
N LEU A 144 -3.58 1.14 -6.40
CA LEU A 144 -2.40 1.96 -6.73
C LEU A 144 -2.53 3.38 -6.15
N GLU A 145 -3.73 3.95 -6.19
CA GLU A 145 -3.99 5.27 -5.60
C GLU A 145 -3.89 5.27 -4.07
N ALA A 146 -4.44 4.26 -3.40
CA ALA A 146 -4.30 4.08 -1.96
C ALA A 146 -2.83 3.89 -1.56
N GLN A 147 -2.07 3.08 -2.32
CA GLN A 147 -0.65 2.87 -2.08
C GLN A 147 0.15 4.16 -2.25
N ASN A 148 -0.10 4.93 -3.32
CA ASN A 148 0.56 6.22 -3.51
C ASN A 148 0.25 7.21 -2.37
N ALA A 149 -0.98 7.20 -1.83
CA ALA A 149 -1.35 8.02 -0.69
C ALA A 149 -0.64 7.58 0.61
N TYR A 150 -0.50 6.26 0.81
CA TYR A 150 0.28 5.69 1.90
C TYR A 150 1.75 6.11 1.82
N GLU A 151 2.40 5.93 0.67
CA GLU A 151 3.81 6.27 0.47
C GLU A 151 4.09 7.75 0.71
N LYS A 152 3.20 8.64 0.23
CA LYS A 152 3.29 10.07 0.53
C LYS A 152 3.20 10.37 2.02
N SER A 153 2.27 9.71 2.73
CA SER A 153 2.09 9.89 4.17
C SER A 153 3.31 9.43 4.96
N VAL A 154 3.89 8.29 4.58
CA VAL A 154 5.11 7.74 5.19
C VAL A 154 6.31 8.68 4.98
N ASN A 155 6.52 9.16 3.75
CA ASN A 155 7.64 10.08 3.46
C ASN A 155 7.59 11.33 4.33
N VAL A 156 6.39 11.89 4.53
CA VAL A 156 6.21 13.04 5.42
C VAL A 156 6.50 12.68 6.88
N LEU A 157 6.02 11.53 7.36
CA LEU A 157 6.28 11.10 8.72
C LEU A 157 7.78 10.90 8.99
N ASP A 158 8.51 10.34 8.03
CA ASP A 158 9.97 10.21 8.12
C ASP A 158 10.65 11.59 8.21
N GLU A 159 10.21 12.57 7.41
CA GLU A 159 10.72 13.94 7.51
C GLU A 159 10.39 14.57 8.88
N CYS A 160 9.18 14.40 9.38
CA CYS A 160 8.78 14.85 10.72
C CYS A 160 9.66 14.24 11.82
N VAL A 161 9.97 12.94 11.76
CA VAL A 161 10.82 12.29 12.75
C VAL A 161 12.24 12.82 12.72
N GLU A 162 12.81 13.08 11.54
CA GLU A 162 14.14 13.66 11.43
C GLU A 162 14.19 15.09 11.99
N VAL A 163 13.15 15.91 11.73
CA VAL A 163 13.01 17.23 12.35
C VAL A 163 12.88 17.10 13.87
N MET A 164 12.09 16.13 14.36
CA MET A 164 11.89 15.89 15.79
C MET A 164 13.21 15.51 16.48
N LYS A 165 13.99 14.62 15.87
CA LYS A 165 15.33 14.21 16.37
C LYS A 165 16.29 15.40 16.42
N LYS A 166 16.32 16.23 15.36
CA LYS A 166 17.19 17.42 15.32
C LYS A 166 16.81 18.41 16.42
N ASN A 167 15.52 18.75 16.53
CA ASN A 167 15.02 19.68 17.54
C ASN A 167 15.27 19.17 18.97
N PHE A 168 15.09 17.87 19.21
CA PHE A 168 15.39 17.25 20.50
C PHE A 168 16.89 17.29 20.83
N SER A 169 17.78 17.02 19.86
CA SER A 169 19.22 17.15 20.04
C SER A 169 19.65 18.59 20.36
N THR A 170 19.03 19.57 19.70
CA THR A 170 19.22 21.00 19.99
C THR A 170 18.76 21.34 21.41
N LEU A 171 17.60 20.85 21.84
CA LEU A 171 17.09 21.03 23.19
C LEU A 171 18.06 20.46 24.24
N MET A 172 18.53 19.24 24.04
CA MET A 172 19.49 18.59 24.95
C MET A 172 20.81 19.37 25.04
N SER A 173 21.28 19.94 23.93
CA SER A 173 22.49 20.78 23.89
C SER A 173 22.31 22.11 24.64
N LEU A 174 21.15 22.76 24.51
CA LEU A 174 20.81 23.99 25.23
C LEU A 174 20.69 23.75 26.74
N ILE A 175 20.09 22.64 27.15
CA ILE A 175 19.99 22.25 28.57
C ILE A 175 21.39 21.98 29.15
N ALA A 176 22.24 21.25 28.43
CA ALA A 176 23.62 21.00 28.86
C ALA A 176 24.40 22.33 29.03
N ALA A 177 24.29 23.25 28.08
CA ALA A 177 24.91 24.57 28.16
C ALA A 177 24.39 25.40 29.36
N HIS A 178 23.08 25.37 29.60
CA HIS A 178 22.46 26.04 30.74
C HIS A 178 22.94 25.48 32.09
N ASN A 179 23.05 24.15 32.20
CA ASN A 179 23.54 23.47 33.40
C ASN A 179 25.01 23.83 33.71
N HIS A 180 25.83 23.99 32.67
CA HIS A 180 27.21 24.47 32.82
C HIS A 180 27.29 25.93 33.31
N GLN A 181 26.37 26.80 32.90
CA GLN A 181 26.34 28.22 33.30
C GLN A 181 25.77 28.45 34.70
N THR A 182 24.83 27.61 35.15
CA THR A 182 24.12 27.78 36.43
C THR A 182 24.67 26.90 37.57
N GLY A 183 25.69 26.09 37.31
CA GLY A 183 26.28 25.20 38.32
C GLY A 183 25.36 24.07 38.78
N GLY A 184 24.37 23.69 37.95
CA GLY A 184 23.43 22.60 38.24
C GLY A 184 22.30 22.94 39.21
N HIS A 185 22.00 24.23 39.43
CA HIS A 185 20.99 24.68 40.41
C HIS A 185 19.67 25.18 39.81
N SER A 186 19.41 25.01 38.51
CA SER A 186 18.17 25.48 37.88
C SER A 186 17.14 24.37 37.64
N ASN A 187 15.88 24.67 38.00
CA ASN A 187 14.68 23.88 37.71
C ASN A 187 14.21 24.09 36.25
N LEU A 188 15.12 24.06 35.26
CA LEU A 188 14.69 24.09 33.84
C LEU A 188 13.87 22.85 33.49
N GLU A 189 14.18 21.76 34.18
CA GLU A 189 13.59 20.45 34.03
C GLU A 189 12.35 20.33 34.92
N ASN A 190 11.16 20.45 34.32
CA ASN A 190 10.19 19.39 34.61
C ASN A 190 10.80 18.11 34.02
N VAL A 191 11.62 17.40 34.81
CA VAL A 191 12.29 16.14 34.42
C VAL A 191 11.31 15.18 33.74
N LEU A 192 10.05 15.22 34.19
CA LEU A 192 8.94 14.45 33.65
C LEU A 192 8.57 14.83 32.20
N GLU A 193 8.62 16.11 31.82
CA GLU A 193 8.30 16.55 30.44
C GLU A 193 9.41 16.20 29.46
N ILE A 194 10.67 16.26 29.89
CA ILE A 194 11.81 15.86 29.04
C ILE A 194 11.82 14.35 28.82
N GLU A 195 11.52 13.56 29.85
CA GLU A 195 11.41 12.12 29.72
C GLU A 195 10.25 11.71 28.81
N GLN A 196 9.10 12.39 28.90
CA GLN A 196 7.98 12.19 27.97
C GLN A 196 8.33 12.53 26.52
N LEU A 197 9.10 13.61 26.29
CA LEU A 197 9.57 13.96 24.95
C LEU A 197 10.60 12.96 24.42
N ARG A 198 11.50 12.47 25.27
CA ARG A 198 12.45 11.41 24.94
C ARG A 198 11.72 10.13 24.54
N GLU A 199 10.75 9.68 25.35
CA GLU A 199 9.93 8.51 25.08
C GLU A 199 9.15 8.65 23.76
N ALA A 200 8.60 9.85 23.49
CA ALA A 200 7.91 10.13 22.24
C ALA A 200 8.84 10.02 21.01
N VAL A 201 10.06 10.58 21.09
CA VAL A 201 11.07 10.48 20.01
C VAL A 201 11.50 9.02 19.81
N GLU A 202 11.72 8.27 20.88
CA GLU A 202 12.08 6.85 20.83
C GLU A 202 10.96 6.01 20.18
N THR A 203 9.71 6.24 20.57
CA THR A 203 8.53 5.56 20.03
C THR A 203 8.37 5.85 18.53
N CYS A 204 8.48 7.12 18.11
CA CYS A 204 8.39 7.48 16.69
C CYS A 204 9.54 6.86 15.88
N ASN A 205 10.74 6.76 16.46
CA ASN A 205 11.88 6.12 15.81
C ASN A 205 11.69 4.60 15.65
N GLN A 206 11.07 3.94 16.62
CA GLN A 206 10.70 2.53 16.51
C GLN A 206 9.60 2.31 15.45
N LEU A 207 8.61 3.19 15.39
CA LEU A 207 7.55 3.15 14.37
C LEU A 207 8.10 3.41 12.96
N SER A 208 9.02 4.36 12.81
CA SER A 208 9.74 4.58 11.53
C SER A 208 10.48 3.30 11.09
N ALA A 209 11.15 2.61 12.01
CA ALA A 209 11.83 1.35 11.71
C ALA A 209 10.89 0.19 11.34
N SER A 210 9.63 0.21 11.79
CA SER A 210 8.59 -0.76 11.41
C SER A 210 7.78 -0.35 10.16
N GLY A 211 8.13 0.77 9.52
CA GLY A 211 7.42 1.29 8.35
C GLY A 211 6.06 1.91 8.70
N TRP A 212 5.93 2.46 9.90
CA TRP A 212 4.74 3.14 10.44
C TRP A 212 3.51 2.27 10.64
N ARG A 213 3.68 0.94 10.62
CA ARG A 213 2.62 0.00 10.96
C ARG A 213 2.64 -0.26 12.46
N GLU A 214 1.52 0.01 13.12
CA GLU A 214 1.29 -0.48 14.48
C GLU A 214 1.14 -2.01 14.47
N ALA A 215 1.48 -2.65 15.58
CA ALA A 215 1.28 -4.08 15.75
C ALA A 215 -0.22 -4.44 15.50
N PRO A 216 -0.53 -5.64 14.97
CA PRO A 216 -1.90 -6.05 14.60
C PRO A 216 -2.93 -6.06 15.75
N GLN A 217 -2.53 -5.69 16.96
CA GLN A 217 -3.36 -5.60 18.16
C GLN A 217 -4.55 -4.64 17.99
N ASN A 218 -4.40 -3.48 17.34
CA ASN A 218 -5.54 -2.56 17.14
C ASN A 218 -6.62 -3.12 16.20
N ILE A 219 -6.22 -3.90 15.19
CA ILE A 219 -7.16 -4.58 14.29
C ILE A 219 -7.82 -5.77 15.00
N ALA A 220 -7.06 -6.51 15.82
CA ALA A 220 -7.55 -7.63 16.61
C ALA A 220 -8.53 -7.19 17.73
N ASP A 221 -8.27 -6.07 18.38
CA ASP A 221 -9.11 -5.50 19.43
C ASP A 221 -10.40 -4.91 18.86
N PHE A 222 -10.33 -4.24 17.70
CA PHE A 222 -11.49 -3.78 16.95
C PHE A 222 -12.35 -4.96 16.46
N ALA A 223 -11.68 -5.99 15.93
CA ALA A 223 -12.28 -7.25 15.52
C ALA A 223 -13.01 -7.96 16.68
N ALA A 224 -12.39 -8.01 17.85
CA ALA A 224 -12.96 -8.58 19.06
C ALA A 224 -14.17 -7.76 19.56
N ALA A 225 -14.07 -6.42 19.56
CA ALA A 225 -15.14 -5.53 20.00
C ALA A 225 -16.40 -5.61 19.12
N HIS A 226 -16.23 -5.86 17.82
CA HIS A 226 -17.34 -5.96 16.85
C HIS A 226 -17.71 -7.42 16.50
N ARG A 227 -17.08 -8.41 17.15
CA ARG A 227 -17.29 -9.85 16.94
C ARG A 227 -16.99 -10.34 15.52
N VAL A 228 -16.03 -9.71 14.84
CA VAL A 228 -15.59 -10.04 13.48
C VAL A 228 -14.08 -10.08 13.42
N MET A 229 -13.46 -11.26 13.27
CA MET A 229 -12.01 -11.39 13.10
C MET A 229 -11.60 -11.38 11.63
N PHE A 230 -10.46 -10.79 11.29
CA PHE A 230 -9.91 -10.86 9.94
C PHE A 230 -8.84 -11.94 9.90
N THR A 231 -8.88 -12.81 8.88
CA THR A 231 -7.74 -13.69 8.60
C THR A 231 -6.64 -12.92 7.88
N ASP A 232 -5.43 -13.48 7.89
CA ASP A 232 -4.27 -13.00 7.14
C ASP A 232 -4.54 -12.95 5.61
N ASN A 233 -5.62 -13.59 5.17
CA ASN A 233 -6.12 -13.62 3.79
C ASN A 233 -7.32 -12.66 3.55
N GLY A 234 -7.65 -11.80 4.51
CA GLY A 234 -8.71 -10.79 4.38
C GLY A 234 -10.16 -11.30 4.51
N LEU A 235 -10.38 -12.50 5.06
CA LEU A 235 -11.73 -13.07 5.28
C LEU A 235 -12.26 -12.68 6.67
N MET A 236 -13.55 -12.35 6.76
CA MET A 236 -14.25 -12.07 8.02
C MET A 236 -14.68 -13.39 8.69
N LEU A 237 -14.27 -13.59 9.94
CA LEU A 237 -14.63 -14.71 10.79
C LEU A 237 -15.57 -14.22 11.89
N THR A 238 -16.66 -14.94 12.09
CA THR A 238 -17.49 -14.78 13.29
C THR A 238 -16.77 -15.30 14.55
N GLU A 239 -17.24 -14.91 15.74
CA GLU A 239 -16.83 -15.46 17.05
C GLU A 239 -16.75 -17.00 17.09
N ASN A 240 -17.59 -17.67 16.28
CA ASN A 240 -17.66 -19.13 16.20
C ASN A 240 -16.68 -19.75 15.19
N GLY A 241 -15.78 -18.95 14.61
CA GLY A 241 -14.81 -19.39 13.60
C GLY A 241 -15.41 -19.69 12.23
N ARG A 242 -16.65 -19.23 11.96
CA ARG A 242 -17.27 -19.37 10.64
C ARG A 242 -16.86 -18.19 9.76
N GLU A 243 -16.27 -18.50 8.61
CA GLU A 243 -16.03 -17.55 7.53
C GLU A 243 -17.37 -17.03 7.00
N ILE A 244 -17.52 -15.71 7.01
CA ILE A 244 -18.70 -15.01 6.51
C ILE A 244 -18.29 -14.01 5.43
N THR A 245 -19.10 -13.94 4.39
CA THR A 245 -18.95 -12.90 3.37
C THR A 245 -19.38 -11.54 3.91
N TYR A 246 -18.86 -10.44 3.35
CA TYR A 246 -19.27 -9.09 3.75
C TYR A 246 -20.78 -8.89 3.64
N LYS A 247 -21.40 -9.50 2.64
CA LYS A 247 -22.85 -9.45 2.42
C LYS A 247 -23.62 -10.16 3.54
N GLU A 248 -23.14 -11.32 3.98
CA GLU A 248 -23.67 -12.01 5.16
C GLU A 248 -23.42 -11.20 6.45
N ALA A 249 -22.26 -10.56 6.59
CA ALA A 249 -21.95 -9.71 7.74
C ALA A 249 -22.90 -8.49 7.83
N LEU A 250 -23.24 -7.89 6.68
CA LEU A 250 -24.20 -6.79 6.55
C LEU A 250 -25.63 -7.26 6.83
N GLU A 251 -26.03 -8.43 6.30
CA GLU A 251 -27.35 -9.04 6.56
C GLU A 251 -27.51 -9.44 8.03
N MET A 252 -26.42 -9.83 8.68
CA MET A 252 -26.35 -10.13 10.11
C MET A 252 -26.23 -8.87 11.00
N LYS A 253 -26.23 -7.67 10.41
CA LYS A 253 -26.11 -6.37 11.10
C LYS A 253 -24.85 -6.23 11.95
N LEU A 254 -23.79 -6.98 11.64
CA LEU A 254 -22.52 -6.92 12.36
C LEU A 254 -21.77 -5.61 12.08
N LEU A 255 -22.17 -4.88 11.02
CA LEU A 255 -21.53 -3.65 10.56
C LEU A 255 -22.40 -2.39 10.76
N ASP A 256 -23.63 -2.54 11.28
CA ASP A 256 -24.63 -1.45 11.37
C ASP A 256 -24.22 -0.31 12.33
N ASN A 257 -23.31 -0.58 13.27
CA ASN A 257 -22.83 0.38 14.26
C ASN A 257 -21.43 0.94 13.94
N VAL A 258 -20.86 0.63 12.77
CA VAL A 258 -19.53 1.13 12.40
C VAL A 258 -19.65 2.57 11.94
N ARG A 259 -19.62 3.51 12.89
CA ARG A 259 -19.30 4.91 12.60
C ARG A 259 -17.79 5.03 12.55
N LEU A 260 -17.23 5.14 11.34
CA LEU A 260 -15.80 5.34 11.08
C LEU A 260 -15.17 6.51 11.86
N VAL A 261 -15.99 7.48 12.27
CA VAL A 261 -15.58 8.64 13.08
C VAL A 261 -15.45 8.30 14.58
N ASP A 262 -16.15 7.28 15.06
CA ASP A 262 -16.08 6.82 16.45
C ASP A 262 -14.94 5.79 16.65
N LEU A 263 -14.35 5.26 15.58
CA LEU A 263 -13.18 4.35 15.59
C LEU A 263 -11.91 4.97 16.20
N PHE A 264 -11.82 6.30 16.20
CA PHE A 264 -10.58 7.03 16.52
C PHE A 264 -10.81 8.16 17.53
N ARG A 265 -11.96 8.16 18.21
CA ARG A 265 -12.10 8.99 19.42
C ARG A 265 -11.34 8.32 20.53
N SER A 266 -10.22 8.91 20.90
CA SER A 266 -9.55 8.63 22.17
C SER A 266 -10.55 8.82 23.30
N ASP A 267 -10.91 7.73 23.99
CA ASP A 267 -11.62 7.78 25.27
C ASP A 267 -10.70 8.38 26.34
N ALA A 268 -10.43 9.68 26.22
CA ALA A 268 -9.93 10.52 27.28
C ALA A 268 -11.14 11.25 27.87
N ASP A 269 -12.02 10.53 28.57
CA ASP A 269 -12.77 11.00 29.74
C ASP A 269 -13.89 10.02 30.14
N VAL A 270 -13.59 9.11 31.07
CA VAL A 270 -14.60 8.62 32.04
C VAL A 270 -13.99 8.57 33.44
N PRO A 271 -14.57 9.27 34.44
CA PRO A 271 -14.06 9.29 35.81
C PRO A 271 -14.66 8.16 36.68
N GLY A 272 -13.78 7.40 37.32
CA GLY A 272 -13.98 6.77 38.63
C GLY A 272 -14.75 5.44 38.71
N GLN A 273 -14.17 4.44 39.39
CA GLN A 273 -14.61 3.91 40.70
C GLN A 273 -14.05 2.50 40.99
N GLY A 274 -13.30 2.37 42.11
CA GLY A 274 -13.06 1.20 42.99
C GLY A 274 -12.75 -0.19 42.38
N ASP A 275 -11.82 -1.01 42.89
CA ASP A 275 -11.53 -1.21 44.30
C ASP A 275 -10.20 -1.96 44.49
N LYS A 276 -9.52 -1.65 45.59
CA LYS A 276 -8.25 -2.25 46.00
C LYS A 276 -8.52 -3.55 46.73
N ILE A 277 -7.90 -4.66 46.30
CA ILE A 277 -7.68 -5.81 47.18
C ILE A 277 -6.17 -6.04 47.32
N SER A 278 -5.72 -5.70 48.53
CA SER A 278 -4.43 -6.01 49.11
C SER A 278 -4.39 -7.47 49.55
N VAL A 279 -3.35 -8.21 49.16
CA VAL A 279 -2.86 -9.35 49.97
C VAL A 279 -1.33 -9.27 50.03
N ARG A 280 -0.83 -9.28 51.27
CA ARG A 280 0.56 -9.16 51.68
C ARG A 280 1.06 -10.51 52.21
N ALA A 281 2.36 -10.75 51.96
CA ALA A 281 3.25 -11.75 52.56
C ALA A 281 3.10 -13.19 52.03
N SER A 282 4.18 -13.90 51.66
CA SER A 282 5.42 -14.05 52.46
C SER A 282 6.72 -14.12 51.65
N LYS A 283 7.78 -13.62 52.28
CA LYS A 283 9.20 -13.82 51.94
C LYS A 283 9.68 -15.21 52.41
N GLU A 284 10.88 -15.56 51.90
CA GLU A 284 11.75 -16.73 52.15
C GLU A 284 11.66 -17.74 51.00
N SER A 285 12.72 -18.17 50.33
CA SER A 285 14.16 -18.16 50.64
C SER A 285 14.98 -18.18 49.34
N SER A 286 16.10 -17.47 49.36
CA SER A 286 17.16 -17.47 48.36
C SER A 286 17.89 -18.81 48.26
N HIS A 287 17.97 -19.40 47.06
CA HIS A 287 19.11 -20.21 46.61
C HIS A 287 19.24 -20.13 45.08
N PRO A 288 20.45 -19.89 44.53
CA PRO A 288 20.66 -19.78 43.10
C PRO A 288 20.81 -21.18 42.48
N LEU A 289 19.75 -21.65 41.82
CA LEU A 289 19.77 -22.86 40.98
C LEU A 289 19.76 -22.44 39.51
N VAL A 290 20.86 -21.85 39.03
CA VAL A 290 21.04 -21.56 37.59
C VAL A 290 22.11 -22.46 36.95
N GLU A 291 22.83 -23.28 37.73
CA GLU A 291 24.02 -23.98 37.22
C GLU A 291 23.87 -25.50 37.09
N LYS A 292 22.70 -26.00 36.67
CA LYS A 292 22.60 -27.41 36.28
C LYS A 292 21.43 -27.69 35.34
N MET A 293 21.67 -27.60 34.04
CA MET A 293 21.14 -28.49 32.99
C MET A 293 21.38 -27.88 31.60
N ILE A 294 22.62 -27.97 31.11
CA ILE A 294 22.94 -27.79 29.68
C ILE A 294 23.24 -29.19 29.14
N SER A 295 22.22 -30.03 29.08
CA SER A 295 22.28 -31.28 28.33
C SER A 295 21.76 -31.00 26.92
N GLU A 296 22.32 -31.69 25.92
CA GLU A 296 21.85 -31.58 24.51
C GLU A 296 20.33 -31.77 24.41
N ASP A 297 19.76 -32.64 25.25
CA ASP A 297 18.31 -32.86 25.34
C ASP A 297 17.54 -31.60 25.75
N VAL A 298 18.10 -30.79 26.65
CA VAL A 298 17.46 -29.54 27.13
C VAL A 298 17.53 -28.45 26.06
N CYS A 299 18.62 -28.37 25.31
CA CYS A 299 18.72 -27.47 24.16
C CYS A 299 17.73 -27.88 23.08
N TYR A 300 17.67 -29.17 22.74
CA TYR A 300 16.74 -29.71 21.77
C TYR A 300 15.28 -29.46 22.15
N LEU A 301 14.90 -29.72 23.41
CA LEU A 301 13.55 -29.44 23.89
C LEU A 301 13.23 -27.94 23.88
N LYS A 302 14.20 -27.08 24.18
CA LYS A 302 14.01 -25.63 24.14
C LYS A 302 13.83 -25.12 22.71
N GLU A 303 14.58 -25.66 21.75
CA GLU A 303 14.47 -25.29 20.34
C GLU A 303 13.16 -25.80 19.72
N CYS A 304 12.82 -27.08 19.90
CA CYS A 304 11.65 -27.67 19.25
C CYS A 304 10.34 -27.40 19.99
N LEU A 305 10.34 -27.32 21.32
CA LEU A 305 9.13 -27.22 22.13
C LEU A 305 9.07 -25.96 23.00
N GLY A 306 10.16 -25.19 23.12
CA GLY A 306 10.21 -24.04 24.02
C GLY A 306 9.21 -22.95 23.64
N VAL A 307 9.18 -22.55 22.37
CA VAL A 307 8.23 -21.55 21.85
C VAL A 307 6.78 -22.04 21.96
N PRO A 308 6.39 -23.20 21.40
CA PRO A 308 5.00 -23.63 21.45
C PRO A 308 4.50 -23.90 22.88
N LEU A 309 5.33 -24.46 23.77
CA LEU A 309 4.92 -24.65 25.17
C LEU A 309 4.75 -23.33 25.91
N THR A 310 5.61 -22.34 25.67
CA THR A 310 5.49 -21.03 26.34
C THR A 310 4.19 -20.32 25.94
N LEU A 311 3.88 -20.32 24.64
CA LEU A 311 2.66 -19.73 24.11
C LEU A 311 1.40 -20.47 24.58
N ALA A 312 1.42 -21.81 24.54
CA ALA A 312 0.31 -22.62 25.04
C ALA A 312 0.03 -22.38 26.52
N LEU A 313 1.08 -22.29 27.34
CA LEU A 313 0.96 -22.04 28.77
C LEU A 313 0.44 -20.63 29.05
N ALA A 314 0.90 -19.61 28.31
CA ALA A 314 0.37 -18.26 28.41
C ALA A 314 -1.15 -18.23 28.10
N GLU A 315 -1.58 -18.91 27.04
CA GLU A 315 -2.99 -18.98 26.67
C GLU A 315 -3.82 -19.77 27.70
N ILE A 316 -3.31 -20.88 28.21
CA ILE A 316 -3.97 -21.66 29.27
C ILE A 316 -4.15 -20.81 30.54
N THR A 317 -3.16 -19.98 30.89
CA THR A 317 -3.28 -19.09 32.06
C THR A 317 -4.33 -17.99 31.86
N ALA A 318 -4.52 -17.54 30.61
CA ALA A 318 -5.53 -16.55 30.26
C ALA A 318 -6.94 -17.15 30.20
N VAL A 319 -7.10 -18.29 29.52
CA VAL A 319 -8.39 -18.94 29.24
C VAL A 319 -8.90 -19.75 30.44
N GLN A 320 -7.99 -20.23 31.31
CA GLN A 320 -8.29 -21.08 32.47
C GLN A 320 -9.25 -22.25 32.13
N PRO A 321 -8.88 -23.11 31.17
CA PRO A 321 -9.72 -24.22 30.76
C PRO A 321 -9.94 -25.21 31.91
N ARG A 322 -11.13 -25.82 31.93
CA ARG A 322 -11.51 -26.81 32.95
C ARG A 322 -10.58 -28.02 32.98
N ASP A 323 -10.01 -28.39 31.83
CA ASP A 323 -8.96 -29.41 31.72
C ASP A 323 -7.75 -28.83 30.95
N PRO A 324 -6.74 -28.31 31.67
CA PRO A 324 -5.59 -27.64 31.05
C PRO A 324 -4.64 -28.61 30.34
N VAL A 325 -4.60 -29.88 30.74
CA VAL A 325 -3.73 -30.87 30.09
C VAL A 325 -4.33 -31.28 28.75
N HIS A 326 -5.65 -31.48 28.69
CA HIS A 326 -6.34 -31.76 27.44
C HIS A 326 -6.30 -30.56 26.48
N TYR A 327 -6.48 -29.34 27.00
CA TYR A 327 -6.37 -28.11 26.22
C TYR A 327 -4.97 -27.95 25.61
N LEU A 328 -3.92 -28.18 26.40
CA LEU A 328 -2.53 -28.13 25.93
C LEU A 328 -2.29 -29.07 24.73
N GLY A 329 -2.82 -30.29 24.79
CA GLY A 329 -2.70 -31.25 23.70
C GLY A 329 -3.34 -30.76 22.39
N HIS A 330 -4.55 -30.18 22.47
CA HIS A 330 -5.22 -29.60 21.31
C HIS A 330 -4.50 -28.35 20.78
N TRP A 331 -3.98 -27.52 21.67
CA TRP A 331 -3.25 -26.31 21.32
C TRP A 331 -1.97 -26.65 20.54
N LEU A 332 -1.17 -27.59 21.05
CA LEU A 332 0.08 -28.01 20.39
C LEU A 332 -0.18 -28.68 19.03
N PHE A 333 -1.26 -29.45 18.90
CA PHE A 333 -1.66 -30.01 17.61
C PHE A 333 -2.04 -28.93 16.60
N LYS A 334 -2.82 -27.93 17.03
CA LYS A 334 -3.21 -26.78 16.19
C LYS A 334 -1.98 -25.95 15.80
N TYR A 335 -1.06 -25.69 16.73
CA TYR A 335 0.16 -24.94 16.47
C TYR A 335 0.98 -25.59 15.35
N ARG A 336 1.24 -26.91 15.46
CA ARG A 336 1.97 -27.66 14.43
C ARG A 336 1.25 -27.63 13.08
N TYR A 337 -0.08 -27.82 13.08
CA TYR A 337 -0.87 -27.77 11.85
C TYR A 337 -0.74 -26.41 11.16
N ASN A 338 -0.76 -25.33 11.94
CA ASN A 338 -0.58 -23.98 11.42
C ASN A 338 0.82 -23.77 10.85
N GLU A 339 1.88 -24.22 11.53
CA GLU A 339 3.25 -24.14 10.99
C GLU A 339 3.40 -24.86 9.65
N GLU A 340 2.89 -26.09 9.55
CA GLU A 340 2.90 -26.86 8.29
C GLU A 340 2.11 -26.16 7.17
N MET A 341 1.08 -25.38 7.52
CA MET A 341 0.27 -24.65 6.56
C MET A 341 0.93 -23.34 6.12
N THR A 342 1.54 -22.60 7.05
CA THR A 342 2.33 -21.40 6.78
C THR A 342 3.52 -21.71 5.88
N GLU A 343 4.20 -22.84 6.11
CA GLU A 343 5.30 -23.29 5.25
C GLU A 343 4.82 -23.55 3.80
N LYS A 344 3.70 -24.27 3.64
CA LYS A 344 3.10 -24.51 2.32
C LYS A 344 2.70 -23.21 1.62
N GLN A 345 2.09 -22.28 2.35
CA GLN A 345 1.72 -20.97 1.81
C GLN A 345 2.96 -20.16 1.40
N SER A 346 4.03 -20.19 2.19
CA SER A 346 5.28 -19.52 1.85
C SER A 346 5.90 -20.09 0.56
N ILE A 347 5.82 -21.41 0.36
CA ILE A 347 6.29 -22.06 -0.88
C ILE A 347 5.44 -21.59 -2.06
N GLU A 348 4.12 -21.61 -1.95
CA GLU A 348 3.19 -21.19 -3.00
C GLU A 348 3.37 -19.71 -3.38
N ILE A 349 3.53 -18.82 -2.39
CA ILE A 349 3.79 -17.39 -2.62
C ILE A 349 5.11 -17.19 -3.36
N ASN A 350 6.16 -17.93 -2.99
CA ASN A 350 7.46 -17.86 -3.66
C ASN A 350 7.36 -18.32 -5.13
N GLU A 351 6.64 -19.41 -5.40
CA GLU A 351 6.41 -19.90 -6.76
C GLU A 351 5.63 -18.88 -7.62
N LEU A 352 4.55 -18.30 -7.08
CA LEU A 352 3.78 -17.27 -7.77
C LEU A 352 4.59 -16.00 -8.04
N THR A 353 5.46 -15.63 -7.10
CA THR A 353 6.36 -14.47 -7.24
C THR A 353 7.39 -14.69 -8.34
N GLN A 354 7.99 -15.88 -8.40
CA GLN A 354 8.92 -16.25 -9.47
C GLN A 354 8.25 -16.23 -10.84
N GLU A 355 7.04 -16.76 -10.95
CA GLU A 355 6.31 -16.78 -12.22
C GLU A 355 5.89 -15.35 -12.65
N ARG A 356 5.45 -14.50 -11.71
CA ARG A 356 5.19 -13.08 -11.98
C ARG A 356 6.42 -12.36 -12.49
N ASN A 357 7.57 -12.58 -11.87
CA ASN A 357 8.84 -11.99 -12.30
C ASN A 357 9.25 -12.47 -13.70
N ARG A 358 9.07 -13.77 -13.99
CA ARG A 358 9.33 -14.34 -15.33
C ARG A 358 8.46 -13.67 -16.39
N ILE A 359 7.16 -13.53 -16.15
CA ILE A 359 6.22 -12.89 -17.08
C ILE A 359 6.56 -11.41 -17.26
N ALA A 360 6.89 -10.69 -16.19
CA ALA A 360 7.30 -9.28 -16.26
C ALA A 360 8.57 -9.10 -17.11
N GLN A 361 9.55 -9.98 -16.95
CA GLN A 361 10.79 -9.96 -17.72
C GLN A 361 10.55 -10.28 -19.21
N GLU A 362 9.65 -11.21 -19.52
CA GLU A 362 9.26 -11.50 -20.90
C GLU A 362 8.49 -10.33 -21.55
N LYS A 363 7.59 -9.68 -20.82
CA LYS A 363 6.87 -8.49 -21.29
C LYS A 363 7.83 -7.31 -21.54
N TRP A 364 8.76 -7.07 -20.62
CA TRP A 364 9.80 -6.04 -20.77
C TRP A 364 10.64 -6.28 -22.02
N ARG A 365 11.04 -7.53 -22.26
CA ARG A 365 11.80 -7.90 -23.46
C ARG A 365 11.01 -7.64 -24.75
N LYS A 366 9.73 -8.00 -24.78
CA LYS A 366 8.86 -7.74 -25.96
C LYS A 366 8.66 -6.25 -26.20
N PHE A 367 8.43 -5.48 -25.14
CA PHE A 367 8.30 -4.03 -25.23
C PHE A 367 9.55 -3.38 -25.84
N LEU A 368 10.74 -3.77 -25.37
CA LEU A 368 12.00 -3.26 -25.89
C LEU A 368 12.22 -3.65 -27.37
N GLU A 369 11.80 -4.86 -27.77
CA GLU A 369 11.87 -5.30 -29.17
C GLU A 369 10.90 -4.52 -30.07
N GLU A 370 9.69 -4.25 -29.59
CA GLU A 370 8.68 -3.45 -30.31
C GLU A 370 9.12 -2.00 -30.46
N GLU A 371 9.69 -1.39 -29.41
CA GLU A 371 10.21 -0.03 -29.45
C GLU A 371 11.40 0.09 -30.41
N ALA A 372 12.32 -0.89 -30.42
CA ALA A 372 13.41 -0.94 -31.39
C ALA A 372 12.90 -1.07 -32.84
N ARG A 373 11.86 -1.89 -33.08
CA ARG A 373 11.23 -2.02 -34.41
C ARG A 373 10.57 -0.71 -34.84
N ALA A 374 9.87 -0.02 -33.94
CA ALA A 374 9.23 1.26 -34.24
C ALA A 374 10.26 2.32 -34.64
N ALA A 375 11.38 2.42 -33.92
CA ALA A 375 12.47 3.35 -34.25
C ALA A 375 13.09 3.09 -35.64
N VAL A 376 13.24 1.80 -36.01
CA VAL A 376 13.75 1.42 -37.34
C VAL A 376 12.75 1.83 -38.44
N ILE A 377 11.45 1.60 -38.24
CA ILE A 377 10.42 2.00 -39.20
C ILE A 377 10.41 3.52 -39.38
N GLU A 378 10.52 4.29 -38.29
CA GLU A 378 10.59 5.74 -38.34
C GLU A 378 11.81 6.24 -39.14
N MET A 379 12.97 5.61 -38.97
CA MET A 379 14.16 5.92 -39.76
C MET A 379 13.96 5.66 -41.26
N ILE A 380 13.30 4.55 -41.62
CA ILE A 380 13.02 4.21 -43.02
C ILE A 380 12.08 5.24 -43.64
N VAL A 381 10.98 5.58 -42.95
CA VAL A 381 10.01 6.57 -43.44
C VAL A 381 10.67 7.93 -43.65
N LYS A 382 11.49 8.40 -42.70
CA LYS A 382 12.24 9.65 -42.84
C LYS A 382 13.19 9.64 -44.03
N ALA A 383 13.87 8.51 -44.28
CA ALA A 383 14.77 8.37 -45.42
C ALA A 383 14.02 8.37 -46.76
N GLU A 384 12.85 7.72 -46.83
CA GLU A 384 11.99 7.73 -48.01
C GLU A 384 11.41 9.13 -48.29
N GLU A 385 10.96 9.85 -47.27
CA GLU A 385 10.48 11.23 -47.41
C GLU A 385 11.56 12.17 -47.94
N GLU A 386 12.80 12.03 -47.47
CA GLU A 386 13.94 12.82 -47.96
C GLU A 386 14.27 12.49 -49.42
N ALA A 387 14.24 11.21 -49.79
CA ALA A 387 14.46 10.77 -51.17
C ALA A 387 13.38 11.31 -52.12
N ILE A 388 12.11 11.27 -51.72
CA ILE A 388 10.99 11.83 -52.50
C ILE A 388 11.15 13.34 -52.67
N ARG A 389 11.57 14.05 -51.61
CA ARG A 389 11.78 15.49 -51.65
C ARG A 389 12.89 15.89 -52.62
N GLU A 390 13.97 15.12 -52.65
CA GLU A 390 15.08 15.38 -53.57
C GLU A 390 14.72 15.05 -55.03
N GLU A 391 13.97 13.97 -55.28
CA GLU A 391 13.43 13.68 -56.62
C GLU A 391 12.45 14.77 -57.10
N LEU A 392 11.61 15.30 -56.21
CA LEU A 392 10.75 16.45 -56.53
C LEU A 392 11.56 17.69 -56.93
N ARG A 393 12.60 18.04 -56.16
CA ARG A 393 13.50 19.15 -56.48
C ARG A 393 14.17 18.95 -57.84
N ARG A 394 14.60 17.71 -58.15
CA ARG A 394 15.22 17.38 -59.43
C ARG A 394 14.26 17.59 -60.61
N MET A 395 13.02 17.11 -60.48
CA MET A 395 11.98 17.31 -61.50
C MET A 395 11.62 18.79 -61.70
N GLU A 396 11.56 19.58 -60.63
CA GLU A 396 11.31 21.02 -60.70
C GLU A 396 12.42 21.75 -61.47
N LEU A 397 13.69 21.37 -61.26
CA LEU A 397 14.83 21.94 -61.96
C LEU A 397 14.81 21.58 -63.45
N GLU A 398 14.54 20.33 -63.79
CA GLU A 398 14.43 19.86 -65.18
C GLU A 398 13.26 20.54 -65.92
N LEU A 399 12.14 20.78 -65.23
CA LEU A 399 11.01 21.53 -65.79
C LEU A 399 11.38 23.00 -66.07
N ALA A 400 12.10 23.65 -65.15
CA ALA A 400 12.54 25.04 -65.32
C ALA A 400 13.55 25.19 -66.46
N GLU A 401 14.51 24.26 -66.58
CA GLU A 401 15.46 24.23 -67.70
C GLU A 401 14.74 24.02 -69.05
N ALA A 402 13.72 23.16 -69.10
CA ALA A 402 12.92 22.95 -70.31
C ALA A 402 12.06 24.18 -70.69
N GLU A 403 11.58 24.95 -69.70
CA GLU A 403 10.89 26.23 -69.93
C GLU A 403 11.84 27.31 -70.45
N GLU A 404 13.07 27.40 -69.91
CA GLU A 404 14.10 28.32 -70.40
C GLU A 404 14.56 27.99 -71.83
N GLU A 405 14.77 26.71 -72.17
CA GLU A 405 15.09 26.28 -73.55
C GLU A 405 13.95 26.59 -74.55
N TYR A 406 12.70 26.56 -74.10
CA TYR A 406 11.53 26.92 -74.92
C TYR A 406 11.48 28.42 -75.21
N ASP A 407 11.82 29.27 -74.23
CA ASP A 407 11.86 30.72 -74.38
C ASP A 407 13.08 31.20 -75.19
N GLU A 408 14.26 30.60 -75.03
CA GLU A 408 15.45 30.93 -75.84
C GLU A 408 15.30 30.52 -77.32
N GLY A 409 14.49 29.49 -77.61
CA GLY A 409 14.15 29.09 -78.98
C GLY A 409 13.26 30.09 -79.75
N LEU A 410 12.63 31.04 -79.06
CA LEU A 410 11.76 32.06 -79.64
C LEU A 410 12.46 33.42 -79.88
N GLU A 411 13.70 33.61 -79.40
CA GLU A 411 14.50 34.84 -79.57
C GLU A 411 15.53 34.77 -80.73
N GLN A 412 15.24 34.06 -81.83
CA GLN A 412 15.88 34.35 -83.13
C GLN A 412 15.02 35.34 -83.95
N PRO A 413 15.33 36.65 -83.98
CA PRO A 413 14.48 37.62 -84.65
C PRO A 413 14.61 37.56 -86.17
N ALA A 414 13.49 37.29 -86.84
CA ALA A 414 13.27 37.60 -88.24
C ALA A 414 13.38 39.12 -88.49
N ASN A 415 14.55 39.54 -88.96
CA ASN A 415 14.86 40.84 -89.55
C ASN A 415 15.83 40.50 -90.71
N THR A 416 15.65 40.76 -92.00
CA THR A 416 14.93 41.81 -92.72
C THR A 416 14.89 41.35 -94.20
N ILE A 417 13.72 41.27 -94.86
CA ILE A 417 13.66 41.44 -96.33
C ILE A 417 12.73 42.61 -96.59
N ASN A 418 13.36 43.78 -96.74
CA ASN A 418 12.74 45.00 -97.19
C ASN A 418 12.67 44.96 -98.72
N LEU A 419 11.47 45.22 -99.24
CA LEU A 419 11.19 45.48 -100.65
C LEU A 419 11.93 46.76 -101.08
N ASN A 420 12.93 46.63 -101.97
CA ASN A 420 13.33 47.72 -102.85
C ASN A 420 12.78 47.45 -104.25
N LEU A 421 11.66 48.12 -104.54
CA LEU A 421 11.34 48.60 -105.87
C LEU A 421 12.34 49.71 -106.21
N ASP A 422 13.04 49.56 -107.32
CA ASP A 422 13.56 50.70 -108.08
C ASP A 422 13.39 50.40 -109.58
N PHE A 423 13.20 51.51 -110.30
CA PHE A 423 12.68 51.71 -111.66
C PHE A 423 13.41 51.00 -112.81
#